data_AF-A0A8J2KR16-F1
#
_entry.id   AF-A0A8J2KR16-F1
#
_cell.length_a   1.000
_cell.length_b   1.000
_cell.length_c   1.000
_cell.angle_alpha   90.00
_cell.angle_beta   90.00
_cell.angle_gamma   90.00
#
_symmetry.space_group_name_H-M   'P 1'
#
loop_
_entity.id
_entity.type
_entity.pdbx_description
1 polymer ?
#
loop_
_entity_poly.entity_id
_entity_poly.type
_entity_poly.pdbx_seq_one_letter_code
_entity_poly.pdbx_strand_id
1 'polypeptide(L)'
;SVYRKRLSQALLYKFFVGLLGDAVNAKYKSCSTDIERGPNHGKQIYEFDKSEHPLYEPVMKLEAPFQCSGEAEYTNDIPPVPLELHATIVLTRVSKANLKRVDISEAMKVPGVVGWVDHKDIPGRNDYMLGEGPGPDIIFVQDKIQYAGQPVGAIIAETQEIANRARKLVKVEYDNIEKPLTSVQMVLKSSGGKLPVAITYGSQSDKDQTKSLKDSPHNISGEFNL
;
A
#
# COMPACT_ATOMS: atom_id res chain seq x y z
N SER A 1 23.34 3.35 -8.11
CA SER A 1 22.98 4.49 -7.24
C SER A 1 24.18 4.88 -6.38
N VAL A 2 24.20 6.12 -5.84
CA VAL A 2 25.25 6.60 -4.92
C VAL A 2 25.36 5.70 -3.68
N TYR A 3 24.22 5.30 -3.12
CA TYR A 3 24.17 4.38 -1.98
C TYR A 3 24.93 3.08 -2.23
N ARG A 4 24.63 2.36 -3.33
CA ARG A 4 25.29 1.08 -3.63
C ARG A 4 26.80 1.21 -3.78
N LYS A 5 27.29 2.30 -4.41
CA LYS A 5 28.72 2.57 -4.52
C LYS A 5 29.36 2.76 -3.14
N ARG A 6 28.74 3.55 -2.27
CA ARG A 6 29.22 3.77 -0.89
C ARG A 6 29.17 2.49 -0.06
N LEU A 7 28.12 1.68 -0.22
CA LEU A 7 28.01 0.39 0.46
C LEU A 7 29.14 -0.56 0.03
N SER A 8 29.43 -0.67 -1.27
CA SER A 8 30.55 -1.50 -1.74
C SER A 8 31.90 -1.04 -1.17
N GLN A 9 32.15 0.27 -1.12
CA GLN A 9 33.36 0.82 -0.49
C GLN A 9 33.41 0.53 1.02
N ALA A 10 32.29 0.70 1.73
CA ALA A 10 32.19 0.42 3.15
C ALA A 10 32.39 -1.07 3.46
N LEU A 11 31.87 -1.98 2.64
CA LEU A 11 32.07 -3.42 2.78
C LEU A 11 33.52 -3.83 2.51
N LEU A 12 34.17 -3.23 1.51
CA LEU A 12 35.61 -3.44 1.27
C LEU A 12 36.45 -2.93 2.44
N TYR A 13 36.13 -1.76 2.98
CA TYR A 13 36.76 -1.23 4.18
C TYR A 13 36.56 -2.15 5.38
N LYS A 14 35.32 -2.61 5.62
CA LYS A 14 34.98 -3.59 6.66
C LYS A 14 35.81 -4.87 6.53
N PHE A 15 35.97 -5.40 5.32
CA PHE A 15 36.80 -6.58 5.05
C PHE A 15 38.26 -6.38 5.47
N PHE A 16 38.89 -5.26 5.08
CA PHE A 16 40.28 -4.99 5.45
C PHE A 16 40.46 -4.74 6.95
N VAL A 17 39.51 -4.06 7.60
CA VAL A 17 39.52 -3.89 9.06
C VAL A 17 39.40 -5.25 9.76
N GLY A 18 38.55 -6.14 9.26
CA GLY A 18 38.44 -7.51 9.77
C GLY A 18 39.73 -8.33 9.58
N LEU A 19 40.36 -8.22 8.41
CA LEU A 19 41.60 -8.94 8.08
C LEU A 19 42.78 -8.49 8.96
N LEU A 20 42.90 -7.18 9.20
CA LEU A 20 43.99 -6.60 9.98
C LEU A 20 43.84 -6.83 11.50
N GLY A 21 42.64 -7.16 11.98
CA GLY A 21 42.38 -7.53 13.38
C GLY A 21 42.96 -6.52 14.38
N ASP A 22 43.85 -6.99 15.26
CA ASP A 22 44.44 -6.16 16.32
C ASP A 22 45.47 -5.12 15.84
N ALA A 23 45.93 -5.21 14.59
CA ALA A 23 46.79 -4.20 13.99
C ALA A 23 46.05 -2.88 13.69
N VAL A 24 44.71 -2.90 13.70
CA VAL A 24 43.88 -1.71 13.48
C VAL A 24 43.75 -0.91 14.78
N ASN A 25 43.81 0.42 14.66
CA ASN A 25 43.51 1.33 15.76
C ASN A 25 42.13 1.02 16.39
N ALA A 26 42.08 0.96 17.71
CA ALA A 26 40.89 0.58 18.48
C ALA A 26 39.60 1.32 18.06
N LYS A 27 39.70 2.60 17.65
CA LYS A 27 38.54 3.40 17.24
C LYS A 27 37.82 2.91 15.97
N TYR A 28 38.46 2.06 15.18
CA TYR A 28 37.88 1.50 13.94
C TYR A 28 37.47 0.03 14.08
N LYS A 29 37.76 -0.63 15.21
CA LYS A 29 37.47 -2.06 15.40
C LYS A 29 35.98 -2.38 15.33
N SER A 30 35.11 -1.47 15.79
CA SER A 30 33.65 -1.62 15.68
C SER A 30 33.13 -1.62 14.23
N CYS A 31 33.95 -1.26 13.24
CA CYS A 31 33.56 -1.34 11.83
C CYS A 31 33.56 -2.77 11.29
N SER A 32 34.36 -3.69 11.86
CA SER A 32 34.40 -5.09 11.44
C SER A 32 33.42 -5.99 12.19
N THR A 33 32.89 -5.54 13.32
CA THR A 33 31.89 -6.29 14.08
C THR A 33 30.54 -6.30 13.37
N ASP A 34 29.84 -7.42 13.47
CA ASP A 34 28.46 -7.51 13.04
C ASP A 34 27.52 -6.86 14.06
N ILE A 35 26.37 -6.38 13.59
CA ILE A 35 25.33 -5.86 14.47
C ILE A 35 24.65 -7.06 15.10
N GLU A 36 24.94 -7.32 16.37
CA GLU A 36 24.27 -8.33 17.16
C GLU A 36 23.05 -7.72 17.85
N ARG A 37 21.87 -8.33 17.66
CA ARG A 37 20.65 -7.93 18.36
C ARG A 37 20.47 -8.80 19.61
N GLY A 38 20.56 -8.19 20.78
CA GLY A 38 20.28 -8.85 22.05
C GLY A 38 18.79 -9.17 22.29
N PRO A 39 18.47 -9.83 23.41
CA PRO A 39 17.09 -10.08 23.81
C PRO A 39 16.30 -8.76 23.97
N ASN A 40 15.09 -8.73 23.41
CA ASN A 40 14.19 -7.59 23.57
C ASN A 40 13.54 -7.63 24.95
N HIS A 41 13.43 -6.48 25.61
CA HIS A 41 12.72 -6.31 26.88
C HIS A 41 11.75 -5.14 26.77
N GLY A 42 10.62 -5.21 27.48
CA GLY A 42 9.63 -4.14 27.53
C GLY A 42 9.12 -3.96 28.97
N LYS A 43 8.79 -2.72 29.34
CA LYS A 43 8.17 -2.39 30.62
C LYS A 43 6.86 -1.66 30.34
N GLN A 44 5.77 -2.15 30.92
CA GLN A 44 4.44 -1.56 30.82
C GLN A 44 4.04 -1.07 32.21
N ILE A 45 3.50 0.14 32.30
CA ILE A 45 3.01 0.75 33.54
C ILE A 45 1.63 1.29 33.21
N TYR A 46 0.62 0.85 33.94
CA TYR A 46 -0.76 1.29 33.82
C TYR A 46 -1.39 1.40 35.22
N GLU A 47 -2.42 2.23 35.33
CA GLU A 47 -3.21 2.39 36.54
C GLU A 47 -4.37 1.38 36.53
N PHE A 48 -4.72 0.86 37.69
CA PHE A 48 -5.79 -0.11 37.86
C PHE A 48 -6.56 0.19 39.16
N ASP A 49 -7.83 0.55 39.03
CA ASP A 49 -8.74 0.66 40.18
C ASP A 49 -9.59 -0.61 40.31
N LYS A 50 -9.40 -1.33 41.42
CA LYS A 50 -10.18 -2.54 41.74
C LYS A 50 -11.66 -2.26 42.01
N SER A 51 -12.02 -1.01 42.32
CA SER A 51 -13.39 -0.63 42.67
C SER A 51 -14.35 -0.73 41.48
N GLU A 52 -13.84 -0.61 40.26
CA GLU A 52 -14.63 -0.60 39.02
C GLU A 52 -14.63 -1.94 38.26
N HIS A 53 -14.25 -3.04 38.90
CA HIS A 53 -14.13 -4.36 38.27
C HIS A 53 -15.41 -4.78 37.50
N PRO A 54 -15.31 -5.23 36.23
CA PRO A 54 -14.09 -5.57 35.48
C PRO A 54 -13.50 -4.43 34.63
N LEU A 55 -13.95 -3.18 34.79
CA LEU A 55 -13.41 -2.04 34.06
C LEU A 55 -11.95 -1.81 34.48
N TYR A 56 -11.08 -1.49 33.50
CA TYR A 56 -9.63 -1.32 33.65
C TYR A 56 -8.79 -2.56 33.96
N GLU A 57 -9.40 -3.74 34.10
CA GLU A 57 -8.62 -4.98 34.17
C GLU A 57 -8.01 -5.32 32.80
N PRO A 58 -6.71 -5.67 32.72
CA PRO A 58 -6.07 -6.11 31.49
C PRO A 58 -6.48 -7.55 31.16
N VAL A 59 -7.77 -7.76 30.88
CA VAL A 59 -8.31 -9.07 30.56
C VAL A 59 -7.74 -9.54 29.23
N MET A 60 -7.38 -10.83 29.17
CA MET A 60 -6.96 -11.45 27.93
C MET A 60 -8.08 -11.31 26.89
N LYS A 61 -7.71 -10.92 25.66
CA LYS A 61 -8.64 -10.94 24.52
C LYS A 61 -9.27 -12.34 24.41
N LEU A 62 -10.59 -12.40 24.35
CA LEU A 62 -11.36 -13.65 24.38
C LEU A 62 -10.93 -14.63 23.28
N GLU A 63 -10.60 -14.11 22.10
CA GLU A 63 -10.20 -14.93 20.95
C GLU A 63 -8.72 -15.33 20.97
N ALA A 64 -7.90 -14.82 21.90
CA ALA A 64 -6.46 -15.04 21.90
C ALA A 64 -6.06 -16.52 21.91
N PRO A 65 -6.68 -17.42 22.72
CA PRO A 65 -6.37 -18.85 22.66
C PRO A 65 -6.61 -19.46 21.27
N PHE A 66 -7.74 -19.14 20.63
CA PHE A 66 -8.09 -19.63 19.29
C PHE A 66 -7.17 -19.07 18.20
N GLN A 67 -6.76 -17.81 18.33
CA GLN A 67 -5.79 -17.19 17.42
C GLN A 67 -4.41 -17.84 17.55
N CYS A 68 -4.01 -18.23 18.76
CA CYS A 68 -2.73 -18.90 19.01
C CYS A 68 -2.74 -20.39 18.65
N SER A 69 -3.89 -21.05 18.70
CA SER A 69 -4.04 -22.46 18.29
C SER A 69 -4.29 -22.65 16.80
N GLY A 70 -4.71 -21.61 16.08
CA GLY A 70 -5.12 -21.68 14.68
C GLY A 70 -6.59 -22.09 14.48
N GLU A 71 -7.39 -22.07 15.55
CA GLU A 71 -8.82 -22.41 15.53
C GLU A 71 -9.72 -21.20 15.23
N ALA A 72 -9.19 -19.99 15.29
CA ALA A 72 -9.92 -18.79 14.87
C ALA A 72 -10.14 -18.81 13.35
N GLU A 73 -11.40 -18.88 12.92
CA GLU A 73 -11.79 -18.91 11.51
C GLU A 73 -11.77 -17.51 10.89
N TYR A 74 -11.04 -17.34 9.78
CA TYR A 74 -11.08 -16.17 8.93
C TYR A 74 -11.76 -16.49 7.59
N THR A 75 -12.02 -15.48 6.75
CA THR A 75 -12.80 -15.62 5.52
C THR A 75 -12.29 -16.73 4.58
N ASN A 76 -10.99 -16.97 4.52
CA ASN A 76 -10.41 -17.99 3.64
C ASN A 76 -10.23 -19.37 4.31
N ASP A 77 -10.64 -19.50 5.58
CA ASP A 77 -10.68 -20.78 6.30
C ASP A 77 -12.07 -21.44 6.19
N ILE A 78 -13.09 -20.65 5.81
CA ILE A 78 -14.44 -21.15 5.53
C ILE A 78 -14.35 -22.23 4.44
N PRO A 79 -14.85 -23.45 4.69
CA PRO A 79 -14.78 -24.53 3.71
C PRO A 79 -15.50 -24.18 2.41
N PRO A 80 -14.95 -24.59 1.25
CA PRO A 80 -15.57 -24.29 -0.03
C PRO A 80 -16.94 -24.96 -0.13
N VAL A 81 -17.91 -24.25 -0.70
CA VAL A 81 -19.25 -24.80 -0.95
C VAL A 81 -19.30 -25.53 -2.29
N PRO A 82 -20.20 -26.52 -2.49
CA PRO A 82 -20.35 -27.18 -3.78
C PRO A 82 -20.62 -26.17 -4.90
N LEU A 83 -19.87 -26.29 -6.01
CA LEU A 83 -19.95 -25.40 -7.18
C LEU A 83 -19.50 -23.96 -6.90
N GLU A 84 -18.77 -23.72 -5.81
CA GLU A 84 -18.05 -22.46 -5.61
C GLU A 84 -17.07 -22.20 -6.76
N LEU A 85 -17.01 -20.94 -7.18
CA LEU A 85 -16.10 -20.48 -8.22
C LEU A 85 -15.13 -19.45 -7.65
N HIS A 86 -13.96 -19.39 -8.25
CA HIS A 86 -12.90 -18.45 -7.89
C HIS A 86 -12.80 -17.33 -8.91
N ALA A 87 -12.68 -16.10 -8.42
CA ALA A 87 -12.48 -14.92 -9.23
C ALA A 87 -11.04 -14.40 -9.13
N THR A 88 -10.55 -13.76 -10.20
CA THR A 88 -9.31 -12.97 -10.12
C THR A 88 -9.42 -11.73 -10.99
N ILE A 89 -8.93 -10.61 -10.46
CA ILE A 89 -9.10 -9.30 -11.08
C ILE A 89 -8.01 -9.06 -12.13
N VAL A 90 -8.40 -8.73 -13.35
CA VAL A 90 -7.51 -8.20 -14.38
C VAL A 90 -7.30 -6.71 -14.12
N LEU A 91 -6.05 -6.31 -13.95
CA LEU A 91 -5.65 -4.94 -13.62
C LEU A 91 -4.97 -4.26 -14.81
N THR A 92 -5.08 -2.94 -14.89
CA THR A 92 -4.31 -2.13 -15.85
C THR A 92 -2.82 -2.22 -15.58
N ARG A 93 -2.01 -2.15 -16.65
CA ARG A 93 -0.54 -2.10 -16.60
C ARG A 93 0.01 -0.68 -16.83
N VAL A 94 -0.88 0.28 -17.03
CA VAL A 94 -0.58 1.69 -17.28
C VAL A 94 -1.33 2.54 -16.28
N SER A 95 -0.80 3.72 -15.99
CA SER A 95 -1.36 4.62 -15.00
C SER A 95 -2.46 5.53 -15.54
N LYS A 96 -2.24 6.17 -16.69
CA LYS A 96 -3.19 7.13 -17.26
C LYS A 96 -3.27 6.90 -18.76
N ALA A 97 -4.44 6.47 -19.22
CA ALA A 97 -4.68 6.10 -20.62
C ALA A 97 -6.19 5.98 -20.87
N ASN A 98 -6.57 5.83 -22.12
CA ASN A 98 -7.90 5.36 -22.49
C ASN A 98 -7.86 3.83 -22.66
N LEU A 99 -8.89 3.15 -22.16
CA LEU A 99 -9.11 1.74 -22.45
C LEU A 99 -9.60 1.61 -23.89
N LYS A 100 -8.82 0.91 -24.72
CA LYS A 100 -9.17 0.70 -26.13
C LYS A 100 -10.00 -0.56 -26.31
N ARG A 101 -9.48 -1.67 -25.78
CA ARG A 101 -10.08 -3.00 -25.95
C ARG A 101 -9.59 -3.95 -24.88
N VAL A 102 -10.47 -4.87 -24.48
CA VAL A 102 -10.13 -6.04 -23.68
C VAL A 102 -10.40 -7.27 -24.53
N ASP A 103 -9.38 -8.11 -24.72
CA ASP A 103 -9.48 -9.37 -25.44
C ASP A 103 -9.26 -10.53 -24.46
N ILE A 104 -10.35 -11.25 -24.22
CA ILE A 104 -10.42 -12.41 -23.31
C ILE A 104 -10.39 -13.75 -24.06
N SER A 105 -10.27 -13.75 -25.39
CA SER A 105 -10.47 -14.94 -26.22
C SER A 105 -9.58 -16.12 -25.83
N GLU A 106 -8.30 -15.87 -25.55
CA GLU A 106 -7.37 -16.90 -25.09
C GLU A 106 -7.61 -17.33 -23.64
N ALA A 107 -8.08 -16.43 -22.79
CA ALA A 107 -8.43 -16.75 -21.41
C ALA A 107 -9.64 -17.69 -21.34
N MET A 108 -10.67 -17.44 -22.16
CA MET A 108 -11.88 -18.25 -22.22
C MET A 108 -11.67 -19.67 -22.78
N LYS A 109 -10.53 -19.93 -23.44
CA LYS A 109 -10.16 -21.27 -23.94
C LYS A 109 -9.53 -22.16 -22.87
N VAL A 110 -9.15 -21.61 -21.72
CA VAL A 110 -8.52 -22.38 -20.65
C VAL A 110 -9.58 -23.29 -20.00
N PRO A 111 -9.38 -24.63 -19.95
CA PRO A 111 -10.31 -25.52 -19.29
C PRO A 111 -10.55 -25.13 -17.83
N GLY A 112 -11.82 -25.15 -17.41
CA GLY A 112 -12.27 -24.73 -16.08
C GLY A 112 -12.49 -23.23 -15.92
N VAL A 113 -12.27 -22.41 -16.96
CA VAL A 113 -12.77 -21.02 -16.97
C VAL A 113 -14.26 -21.02 -17.23
N VAL A 114 -15.01 -20.37 -16.35
CA VAL A 114 -16.47 -20.31 -16.39
C VAL A 114 -16.95 -19.01 -17.04
N GLY A 115 -16.25 -17.90 -16.82
CA GLY A 115 -16.74 -16.61 -17.29
C GLY A 115 -15.77 -15.45 -17.16
N TRP A 116 -16.24 -14.32 -17.69
CA TRP A 116 -15.65 -12.99 -17.55
C TRP A 116 -16.74 -12.03 -17.09
N VAL A 117 -16.39 -11.13 -16.17
CA VAL A 117 -17.27 -10.08 -15.66
C VAL A 117 -16.56 -8.74 -15.82
N ASP A 118 -17.22 -7.75 -16.40
CA ASP A 118 -16.72 -6.37 -16.48
C ASP A 118 -17.81 -5.33 -16.17
N HIS A 119 -17.53 -4.06 -16.50
CA HIS A 119 -18.44 -2.94 -16.25
C HIS A 119 -19.84 -3.13 -16.86
N LYS A 120 -19.99 -3.94 -17.91
CA LYS A 120 -21.26 -4.19 -18.59
C LYS A 120 -22.17 -5.14 -17.82
N ASP A 121 -21.61 -5.93 -16.91
CA ASP A 121 -22.32 -6.92 -16.12
C ASP A 121 -22.83 -6.34 -14.78
N ILE A 122 -22.54 -5.06 -14.50
CA ILE A 122 -22.98 -4.39 -13.28
C ILE A 122 -24.44 -3.93 -13.48
N PRO A 123 -25.42 -4.47 -12.72
CA PRO A 123 -26.83 -4.13 -12.91
C PRO A 123 -27.22 -2.72 -12.45
N GLY A 124 -26.34 -2.07 -11.68
CA GLY A 124 -26.54 -0.74 -11.13
C GLY A 124 -25.45 0.24 -11.57
N ARG A 125 -25.06 1.11 -10.66
CA ARG A 125 -23.97 2.04 -10.89
C ARG A 125 -22.62 1.33 -10.81
N ASN A 126 -21.73 1.61 -11.77
CA ASN A 126 -20.36 1.11 -11.80
C ASN A 126 -19.43 1.91 -10.85
N ASP A 127 -19.87 2.12 -9.62
CA ASP A 127 -19.10 2.81 -8.57
C ASP A 127 -19.57 2.36 -7.17
N TYR A 128 -18.68 2.45 -6.18
CA TYR A 128 -18.95 1.99 -4.81
C TYR A 128 -18.99 3.13 -3.77
N MET A 129 -18.97 4.39 -4.23
CA MET A 129 -18.95 5.56 -3.35
C MET A 129 -20.35 5.96 -2.90
N LEU A 130 -20.56 6.02 -1.59
CA LEU A 130 -21.78 6.51 -0.96
C LEU A 130 -21.56 7.95 -0.46
N GLY A 131 -21.91 8.98 -1.25
CA GLY A 131 -21.96 10.38 -0.78
C GLY A 131 -21.13 11.39 -1.58
N GLU A 132 -20.82 12.53 -0.94
CA GLU A 132 -20.02 13.63 -1.53
C GLU A 132 -18.52 13.34 -1.40
N GLY A 133 -17.86 13.21 -2.55
CA GLY A 133 -16.41 13.04 -2.69
C GLY A 133 -15.95 13.61 -4.04
N PRO A 134 -14.64 13.60 -4.34
CA PRO A 134 -14.09 14.20 -5.55
C PRO A 134 -14.51 13.52 -6.87
N GLY A 135 -15.30 12.44 -6.80
CA GLY A 135 -15.86 11.71 -7.93
C GLY A 135 -16.18 10.27 -7.52
N PRO A 136 -16.89 9.51 -8.38
CA PRO A 136 -17.15 8.10 -8.15
C PRO A 136 -15.86 7.27 -8.32
N ASP A 137 -15.52 6.45 -7.34
CA ASP A 137 -14.52 5.40 -7.52
C ASP A 137 -15.16 4.22 -8.26
N ILE A 138 -14.67 4.02 -9.47
CA ILE A 138 -15.21 3.06 -10.43
C ILE A 138 -14.83 1.62 -10.05
N ILE A 139 -15.78 0.69 -10.18
CA ILE A 139 -15.55 -0.74 -9.90
C ILE A 139 -14.68 -1.36 -11.02
N PHE A 140 -15.11 -1.26 -12.28
CA PHE A 140 -14.34 -1.71 -13.45
C PHE A 140 -14.20 -0.59 -14.49
N VAL A 141 -12.99 -0.41 -15.03
CA VAL A 141 -12.71 0.61 -16.05
C VAL A 141 -13.62 0.43 -17.26
N GLN A 142 -14.31 1.51 -17.63
CA GLN A 142 -15.09 1.61 -18.86
C GLN A 142 -14.30 2.32 -19.96
N ASP A 143 -13.90 3.57 -19.74
CA ASP A 143 -13.25 4.40 -20.76
C ASP A 143 -11.86 4.90 -20.35
N LYS A 144 -11.73 5.49 -19.16
CA LYS A 144 -10.52 6.18 -18.71
C LYS A 144 -9.85 5.46 -17.56
N ILE A 145 -8.56 5.22 -17.72
CA ILE A 145 -7.67 4.69 -16.69
C ILE A 145 -7.04 5.86 -15.97
N GLN A 146 -7.16 5.89 -14.64
CA GLN A 146 -6.74 7.01 -13.80
C GLN A 146 -5.47 6.71 -13.00
N TYR A 147 -5.26 5.44 -12.64
CA TYR A 147 -4.09 4.98 -11.91
C TYR A 147 -3.64 3.59 -12.35
N ALA A 148 -2.40 3.24 -11.98
CA ALA A 148 -1.81 1.95 -12.30
C ALA A 148 -2.43 0.86 -11.43
N GLY A 149 -2.80 -0.27 -12.03
CA GLY A 149 -3.44 -1.36 -11.32
C GLY A 149 -4.94 -1.16 -11.12
N GLN A 150 -5.59 -0.29 -11.89
CA GLN A 150 -7.03 -0.12 -11.83
C GLN A 150 -7.76 -1.39 -12.36
N PRO A 151 -8.84 -1.87 -11.74
CA PRO A 151 -9.55 -3.06 -12.20
C PRO A 151 -10.23 -2.87 -13.55
N VAL A 152 -10.07 -3.82 -14.47
CA VAL A 152 -10.71 -3.83 -15.81
C VAL A 152 -11.90 -4.79 -15.84
N GLY A 153 -11.82 -5.88 -15.08
CA GLY A 153 -12.82 -6.92 -14.97
C GLY A 153 -12.25 -8.12 -14.21
N ALA A 154 -12.99 -9.22 -14.15
CA ALA A 154 -12.62 -10.43 -13.44
C ALA A 154 -12.81 -11.69 -14.28
N ILE A 155 -11.83 -12.60 -14.21
CA ILE A 155 -11.98 -13.97 -14.73
C ILE A 155 -12.56 -14.83 -13.61
N ILE A 156 -13.57 -15.62 -13.94
CA ILE A 156 -14.22 -16.58 -13.06
C ILE A 156 -13.87 -18.01 -13.51
N ALA A 157 -13.42 -18.86 -12.60
CA ALA A 157 -13.03 -20.25 -12.89
C ALA A 157 -13.34 -21.21 -11.74
N GLU A 158 -13.27 -22.52 -12.01
CA GLU A 158 -13.51 -23.59 -11.05
C GLU A 158 -12.47 -23.65 -9.92
N THR A 159 -11.24 -23.16 -10.16
CA THR A 159 -10.20 -23.05 -9.13
C THR A 159 -9.43 -21.74 -9.24
N GLN A 160 -8.84 -21.30 -8.13
CA GLN A 160 -8.04 -20.08 -8.07
C GLN A 160 -6.81 -20.14 -9.00
N GLU A 161 -6.17 -21.31 -9.14
CA GLU A 161 -5.03 -21.50 -10.04
C GLU A 161 -5.42 -21.33 -11.51
N ILE A 162 -6.58 -21.85 -11.89
CA ILE A 162 -7.12 -21.72 -13.26
C ILE A 162 -7.42 -20.25 -13.55
N ALA A 163 -8.12 -19.57 -12.63
CA ALA A 163 -8.42 -18.15 -12.74
C ALA A 163 -7.12 -17.34 -12.92
N ASN A 164 -6.11 -17.59 -12.07
CA ASN A 164 -4.82 -16.89 -12.10
C ASN A 164 -4.02 -17.16 -13.39
N ARG A 165 -4.10 -18.36 -13.97
CA ARG A 165 -3.47 -18.69 -15.26
C ARG A 165 -4.18 -17.97 -16.40
N ALA A 166 -5.50 -18.07 -16.48
CA ALA A 166 -6.32 -17.47 -17.53
C ALA A 166 -6.21 -15.93 -17.53
N ARG A 167 -6.17 -15.30 -16.35
CA ARG A 167 -5.94 -13.85 -16.20
C ARG A 167 -4.72 -13.33 -16.95
N LYS A 168 -3.64 -14.12 -17.01
CA LYS A 168 -2.40 -13.71 -17.71
C LYS A 168 -2.56 -13.68 -19.23
N LEU A 169 -3.56 -14.38 -19.76
CA LEU A 169 -3.86 -14.46 -21.19
C LEU A 169 -4.80 -13.33 -21.66
N VAL A 170 -5.44 -12.61 -20.73
CA VAL A 170 -6.25 -11.43 -21.05
C VAL A 170 -5.34 -10.32 -21.58
N LYS A 171 -5.65 -9.82 -22.77
CA LYS A 171 -4.94 -8.70 -23.39
C LYS A 171 -5.75 -7.43 -23.22
N VAL A 172 -5.15 -6.45 -22.57
CA VAL A 172 -5.73 -5.12 -22.39
C VAL A 172 -4.95 -4.15 -23.27
N GLU A 173 -5.64 -3.55 -24.23
CA GLU A 173 -5.10 -2.56 -25.15
C GLU A 173 -5.44 -1.15 -24.67
N TYR A 174 -4.46 -0.25 -24.81
CA TYR A 174 -4.53 1.12 -24.34
C TYR A 174 -4.31 2.10 -25.49
N ASP A 175 -5.02 3.21 -25.49
CA ASP A 175 -4.75 4.37 -26.34
C ASP A 175 -4.40 5.59 -25.45
N ASN A 176 -3.75 6.60 -26.03
CA ASN A 176 -3.44 7.87 -25.36
C ASN A 176 -2.75 7.70 -24.00
N ILE A 177 -1.70 6.87 -23.93
CA ILE A 177 -0.95 6.68 -22.69
C ILE A 177 -0.26 7.99 -22.31
N GLU A 178 -0.64 8.55 -21.17
CA GLU A 178 -0.11 9.79 -20.63
C GLU A 178 0.96 9.53 -19.57
N LYS A 179 1.87 10.49 -19.40
CA LYS A 179 2.84 10.47 -18.31
C LYS A 179 2.12 10.74 -16.97
N PRO A 180 2.20 9.83 -15.99
CA PRO A 180 1.54 10.05 -14.70
C PRO A 180 2.19 11.16 -13.89
N LEU A 181 1.37 11.83 -13.08
CA LEU A 181 1.82 12.70 -12.00
C LEU A 181 2.07 11.81 -10.77
N THR A 182 3.34 11.63 -10.42
CA THR A 182 3.75 10.64 -9.40
C THR A 182 4.22 11.28 -8.09
N SER A 183 4.24 12.60 -8.01
CA SER A 183 4.57 13.33 -6.78
C SER A 183 3.63 14.50 -6.55
N VAL A 184 3.47 14.88 -5.27
CA VAL A 184 2.69 16.05 -4.86
C VAL A 184 3.17 17.31 -5.58
N GLN A 185 4.48 17.49 -5.71
CA GLN A 185 5.06 18.63 -6.41
C GLN A 185 4.70 18.65 -7.90
N MET A 186 4.62 17.48 -8.56
CA MET A 186 4.15 17.40 -9.96
C MET A 186 2.67 17.79 -10.07
N VAL A 187 1.84 17.31 -9.14
CA VAL A 187 0.42 17.68 -9.08
C VAL A 187 0.26 19.19 -8.88
N LEU A 188 0.91 19.76 -7.86
CA LEU A 188 0.87 21.20 -7.59
C LEU A 188 1.34 22.04 -8.78
N LYS A 189 2.41 21.63 -9.47
CA LYS A 189 2.86 22.31 -10.69
C LYS A 189 1.82 22.25 -11.80
N SER A 190 1.18 21.10 -11.99
CA SER A 190 0.15 20.91 -13.03
C SER A 190 -1.14 21.70 -12.76
N SER A 191 -1.44 21.98 -11.49
CA SER A 191 -2.67 22.67 -11.06
C SER A 191 -2.47 24.16 -10.75
N GLY A 192 -1.31 24.73 -11.08
CA GLY A 192 -1.01 26.14 -10.78
C GLY A 192 -0.95 26.44 -9.27
N GLY A 193 -0.53 25.47 -8.46
CA GLY A 193 -0.40 25.58 -7.01
C GLY A 193 -1.70 25.34 -6.24
N LYS A 194 -2.80 24.98 -6.92
CA LYS A 194 -4.09 24.70 -6.26
C LYS A 194 -4.25 23.22 -5.98
N LEU A 195 -4.66 22.84 -4.78
CA LEU A 195 -5.02 21.46 -4.50
C LEU A 195 -6.37 21.14 -5.16
N PRO A 196 -6.53 19.98 -5.81
CA PRO A 196 -7.76 19.61 -6.51
C PRO A 196 -8.94 19.38 -5.56
N VAL A 197 -8.67 19.11 -4.29
CA VAL A 197 -9.68 19.04 -3.22
C VAL A 197 -9.13 19.78 -2.02
N ALA A 198 -9.78 20.88 -1.64
CA ALA A 198 -9.53 21.52 -0.36
C ALA A 198 -10.25 20.70 0.72
N ILE A 199 -9.64 19.62 1.18
CA ILE A 199 -10.10 18.94 2.39
C ILE A 199 -9.62 19.80 3.57
N THR A 200 -10.44 20.77 3.94
CA THR A 200 -10.15 21.65 5.08
C THR A 200 -10.54 20.94 6.38
N TYR A 201 -9.92 19.79 6.70
CA TYR A 201 -9.96 19.29 8.07
C TYR A 201 -8.97 20.10 8.90
N GLY A 202 -9.50 20.97 9.78
CA GLY A 202 -8.70 21.54 10.85
C GLY A 202 -7.72 22.64 10.45
N SER A 203 -8.06 23.54 9.53
CA SER A 203 -7.44 24.87 9.50
C SER A 203 -7.86 25.65 10.76
N GLN A 204 -7.43 25.19 11.93
CA GLN A 204 -7.50 25.95 13.16
C GLN A 204 -6.27 26.88 13.16
N SER A 205 -6.49 28.10 12.66
CA SER A 205 -5.54 29.18 12.86
C SER A 205 -5.87 29.84 14.20
N ASP A 206 -4.89 29.87 15.11
CA ASP A 206 -4.95 30.64 16.36
C ASP A 206 -4.84 32.17 16.13
N LYS A 207 -5.38 32.70 15.01
CA LYS A 207 -5.30 34.09 14.50
C LYS A 207 -4.01 34.41 13.72
N ASP A 208 -3.79 35.70 13.45
CA ASP A 208 -2.68 36.27 12.68
C ASP A 208 -1.31 36.00 13.32
N GLN A 209 -0.58 35.05 12.75
CA GLN A 209 0.75 34.65 13.19
C GLN A 209 1.86 35.61 12.70
N THR A 210 1.53 36.63 11.89
CA THR A 210 2.50 37.54 11.27
C THR A 210 3.27 38.36 12.30
N LYS A 211 2.63 38.74 13.42
CA LYS A 211 3.29 39.49 14.50
C LYS A 211 4.32 38.64 15.23
N SER A 212 3.94 37.43 15.65
CA SER A 212 4.84 36.51 16.35
C SER A 212 6.06 36.09 15.51
N LEU A 213 5.89 35.95 14.19
CA LEU A 213 7.01 35.68 13.27
C LEU A 213 7.96 36.87 13.11
N LYS A 214 7.44 38.11 13.12
CA LYS A 214 8.26 39.32 13.05
C LYS A 214 9.03 39.59 14.34
N ASP A 215 8.41 39.32 15.48
CA ASP A 215 8.98 39.60 16.80
C ASP A 215 9.96 38.49 17.26
N SER A 216 10.06 37.38 16.52
CA SER A 216 10.96 36.27 16.86
C SER A 216 12.44 36.60 16.58
N PRO A 217 13.36 36.33 17.52
CA PRO A 217 14.80 36.55 17.31
C PRO A 217 15.41 35.61 16.26
N HIS A 218 14.76 34.47 15.98
CA HIS A 218 15.20 33.50 14.98
C HIS A 218 14.01 32.96 14.19
N ASN A 219 14.18 32.88 12.87
CA ASN A 219 13.22 32.28 11.95
C ASN A 219 13.92 31.19 11.15
N ILE A 220 13.43 29.96 11.27
CA ILE A 220 13.96 28.79 10.54
C ILE A 220 12.88 28.32 9.57
N SER A 221 13.28 28.06 8.33
CA SER A 221 12.41 27.48 7.30
C SER A 221 13.07 26.23 6.70
N GLY A 222 12.24 25.28 6.28
CA GLY A 222 12.69 24.03 5.69
C GLY A 222 11.51 23.24 5.10
N GLU A 223 11.82 22.22 4.32
CA GLU A 223 10.85 21.29 3.74
C GLU A 223 11.25 19.87 4.13
N PHE A 224 10.26 19.05 4.49
CA PHE A 224 10.43 17.63 4.76
C PHE A 224 9.47 16.85 3.88
N ASN A 225 9.97 15.79 3.24
CA ASN A 225 9.16 14.82 2.52
C ASN A 225 9.07 13.57 3.39
N LEU A 226 7.85 13.19 3.77
CA LEU A 226 7.53 11.99 4.55
C LEU A 226 7.17 10.83 3.64
#